data_AF-A0A847I0E6-F1
#
_entry.id   AF-A0A847I0E6-F1
#
_cell.length_a   1.000
_cell.length_b   1.000
_cell.length_c   1.000
_cell.angle_alpha   90.00
_cell.angle_beta   90.00
_cell.angle_gamma   90.00
#
_symmetry.space_group_name_H-M   'P 1'
#
loop_
_entity.id
_entity.type
_entity.pdbx_description
1 polymer ?
#
loop_
_entity_poly.entity_id
_entity_poly.type
_entity_poly.pdbx_seq_one_letter_code
_entity_poly.pdbx_strand_id
1 'polypeptide(L)'
;METLTAVFDFLCGQERCFVIDGVALPVCQRCTGLYVGALLAGLWLFASRARQRGVPPARLAWAYAAVLIAALLGGVHVLDFGPRWRFLCGLWTGQVALVWLFTGATQLWSWACGSWGESLFWSRRDNVGAWAMLALAPVLALASPMPHGTWPVWAAAIVGGALLLGITGLRTVCAAIRAVTALTCSTQPEKCK
;
A
#
# COMPACT_ATOMS: atom_id res chain seq x y z
N MET A 1 -25.11 -15.95 5.32
CA MET A 1 -24.76 -14.85 4.39
C MET A 1 -24.86 -13.50 5.09
N GLU A 2 -25.89 -13.26 5.91
CA GLU A 2 -26.10 -12.02 6.68
C GLU A 2 -24.92 -11.58 7.57
N THR A 3 -24.20 -12.52 8.19
CA THR A 3 -23.00 -12.21 9.00
C THR A 3 -21.82 -11.72 8.15
N LEU A 4 -21.65 -12.25 6.94
CA LEU A 4 -20.61 -11.81 6.01
C LEU A 4 -20.94 -10.41 5.47
N THR A 5 -22.19 -10.16 5.08
CA THR A 5 -22.64 -8.82 4.66
C THR A 5 -22.51 -7.80 5.78
N ALA A 6 -22.89 -8.13 7.01
CA ALA A 6 -22.74 -7.23 8.15
C ALA A 6 -21.26 -6.89 8.44
N VAL A 7 -20.35 -7.88 8.31
CA VAL A 7 -18.91 -7.64 8.45
C VAL A 7 -18.38 -6.79 7.29
N PHE A 8 -18.81 -7.04 6.05
CA PHE A 8 -18.38 -6.25 4.90
C PHE A 8 -18.93 -4.83 4.92
N ASP A 9 -20.18 -4.59 5.35
CA ASP A 9 -20.73 -3.24 5.55
C ASP A 9 -19.98 -2.48 6.65
N PHE A 10 -19.55 -3.19 7.69
CA PHE A 10 -18.74 -2.62 8.76
C PHE A 10 -17.34 -2.22 8.28
N LEU A 11 -16.73 -2.97 7.36
CA LEU A 11 -15.43 -2.64 6.78
C LEU A 11 -15.50 -1.68 5.58
N CYS A 12 -16.58 -1.75 4.80
CA CYS A 12 -16.78 -1.09 3.51
C CYS A 12 -18.27 -0.97 3.18
N GLY A 13 -18.93 0.07 3.70
CA GLY A 13 -20.30 0.43 3.30
C GLY A 13 -20.33 1.53 2.22
N GLN A 14 -21.18 1.38 1.19
CA GLN A 14 -21.43 2.42 0.18
C GLN A 14 -22.07 3.69 0.78
N GLU A 15 -22.64 3.62 1.98
CA GLU A 15 -23.23 4.78 2.66
C GLU A 15 -22.19 5.83 3.11
N ARG A 16 -20.90 5.51 2.99
CA ARG A 16 -19.78 6.37 3.43
C ARG A 16 -18.88 6.80 2.27
N CYS A 17 -19.47 7.10 1.12
CA CYS A 17 -18.75 7.66 -0.03
C CYS A 17 -18.57 9.18 0.12
N PHE A 18 -17.54 9.74 -0.54
CA PHE A 18 -17.50 11.19 -0.78
C PHE A 18 -18.45 11.53 -1.92
N VAL A 19 -19.13 12.67 -1.80
CA VAL A 19 -19.93 13.25 -2.88
C VAL A 19 -19.15 14.43 -3.43
N ILE A 20 -18.82 14.38 -4.72
CA ILE A 20 -18.07 15.40 -5.45
C ILE A 20 -18.92 15.81 -6.64
N ASP A 21 -19.16 17.12 -6.80
CA ASP A 21 -20.04 17.66 -7.85
C ASP A 21 -21.45 17.03 -7.88
N GLY A 22 -21.98 16.67 -6.70
CA GLY A 22 -23.28 16.00 -6.57
C GLY A 22 -23.29 14.51 -6.94
N VAL A 23 -22.15 13.95 -7.34
CA VAL A 23 -21.99 12.53 -7.71
C VAL A 23 -21.21 11.81 -6.62
N ALA A 24 -21.73 10.67 -6.16
CA ALA A 24 -21.00 9.81 -5.23
C ALA A 24 -19.81 9.15 -5.93
N LEU A 25 -18.65 9.13 -5.27
CA LEU A 25 -17.51 8.34 -5.72
C LEU A 25 -17.87 6.84 -5.72
N PRO A 26 -17.24 6.04 -6.62
CA PRO A 26 -17.57 4.61 -6.77
C PRO A 26 -17.16 3.76 -5.56
N VAL A 27 -16.40 4.32 -4.61
CA VAL A 27 -15.86 3.62 -3.45
C VAL A 27 -15.96 4.49 -2.20
N CYS A 28 -15.99 3.85 -1.02
CA CYS A 28 -16.10 4.54 0.27
C CYS A 28 -14.85 5.38 0.57
N GLN A 29 -14.97 6.33 1.51
CA GLN A 29 -13.90 7.24 1.97
C GLN A 29 -12.58 6.51 2.27
N ARG A 30 -12.66 5.32 2.89
CA ARG A 30 -11.50 4.49 3.24
C ARG A 30 -10.82 3.89 2.00
N CYS A 31 -11.60 3.31 1.10
CA CYS A 31 -11.09 2.77 -0.16
C CYS A 31 -10.48 3.86 -1.04
N THR A 32 -11.12 5.04 -1.11
CA THR A 32 -10.54 6.21 -1.79
C THR A 32 -9.17 6.54 -1.19
N GLY A 33 -9.07 6.60 0.13
CA GLY A 33 -7.79 6.79 0.82
C GLY A 33 -6.78 5.73 0.43
N LEU A 34 -7.14 4.45 0.51
CA LEU A 34 -6.27 3.32 0.18
C LEU A 34 -5.71 3.40 -1.23
N TYR A 35 -6.56 3.66 -2.23
CA TYR A 35 -6.07 3.76 -3.61
C TYR A 35 -5.22 5.01 -3.83
N VAL A 36 -5.60 6.15 -3.26
CA VAL A 36 -4.80 7.39 -3.37
C VAL A 36 -3.45 7.23 -2.67
N GLY A 37 -3.41 6.63 -1.48
CA GLY A 37 -2.18 6.35 -0.74
C GLY A 37 -1.26 5.40 -1.50
N ALA A 38 -1.82 4.35 -2.10
CA ALA A 38 -1.07 3.46 -2.99
C ALA A 38 -0.54 4.20 -4.22
N LEU A 39 -1.34 5.04 -4.87
CA LEU A 39 -0.88 5.82 -6.01
C LEU A 39 0.29 6.75 -5.62
N LEU A 40 0.17 7.48 -4.52
CA LEU A 40 1.23 8.37 -4.03
C LEU A 40 2.51 7.60 -3.70
N ALA A 41 2.41 6.47 -2.99
CA ALA A 41 3.55 5.60 -2.73
C ALA A 41 4.19 5.08 -4.02
N GLY A 42 3.38 4.74 -5.02
CA GLY A 42 3.85 4.26 -6.31
C GLY A 42 4.62 5.34 -7.07
N LEU A 43 4.10 6.56 -7.10
CA LEU A 43 4.76 7.71 -7.70
C LEU A 43 6.09 8.00 -7.00
N TRP A 44 6.12 7.96 -5.66
CA TRP A 44 7.36 8.14 -4.90
C TRP A 44 8.37 7.02 -5.15
N LEU A 45 7.95 5.76 -5.14
CA LEU A 45 8.83 4.63 -5.46
C LEU A 45 9.38 4.74 -6.87
N PHE A 46 8.56 5.15 -7.84
CA PHE A 46 8.97 5.34 -9.22
C PHE A 46 9.97 6.49 -9.39
N ALA A 47 9.75 7.61 -8.70
CA ALA A 47 10.61 8.78 -8.71
C ALA A 47 11.92 8.58 -7.90
N SER A 48 11.92 7.68 -6.93
CA SER A 48 13.07 7.41 -6.06
C SER A 48 13.85 6.17 -6.50
N ARG A 49 15.09 6.04 -5.99
CA ARG A 49 15.87 4.81 -6.15
C ARG A 49 15.38 3.70 -5.22
N ALA A 50 14.40 3.96 -4.36
CA ALA A 50 13.79 2.99 -3.46
C ALA A 50 13.20 1.79 -4.22
N ARG A 51 12.83 1.94 -5.51
CA ARG A 51 12.33 0.84 -6.35
C ARG A 51 13.32 -0.32 -6.54
N GLN A 52 14.61 -0.11 -6.33
CA GLN A 52 15.63 -1.17 -6.46
C GLN A 52 15.99 -1.77 -5.10
N ARG A 53 15.39 -1.27 -4.02
CA ARG A 53 15.71 -1.69 -2.66
C ARG A 53 14.88 -2.89 -2.26
N GLY A 54 15.43 -3.64 -1.32
CA GLY A 54 14.73 -4.71 -0.64
C GLY A 54 13.83 -4.19 0.47
N VAL A 55 13.44 -5.08 1.37
CA VAL A 55 12.55 -4.78 2.50
C VAL A 55 13.11 -3.60 3.33
N PRO A 56 12.25 -2.68 3.83
CA PRO A 56 12.65 -1.57 4.69
C PRO A 56 13.51 -2.00 5.89
N PRO A 57 14.44 -1.14 6.36
CA PRO A 57 15.18 -1.41 7.58
C PRO A 57 14.24 -1.50 8.79
N ALA A 58 14.64 -2.27 9.81
CA ALA A 58 13.79 -2.61 10.96
C ALA A 58 13.09 -1.40 11.60
N ARG A 59 13.80 -0.26 11.78
CA ARG A 59 13.21 0.96 12.35
C ARG A 59 12.03 1.49 11.52
N LEU A 60 12.17 1.47 10.19
CA LEU A 60 11.13 1.94 9.28
C LEU A 60 10.00 0.90 9.17
N ALA A 61 10.33 -0.40 9.18
CA ALA A 61 9.35 -1.47 9.23
C ALA A 61 8.45 -1.37 10.48
N TRP A 62 9.03 -1.09 11.65
CA TRP A 62 8.27 -0.85 12.89
C TRP A 62 7.37 0.39 12.80
N ALA A 63 7.86 1.48 12.19
CA ALA A 63 7.05 2.66 11.97
C ALA A 63 5.84 2.38 11.06
N TYR A 64 6.06 1.65 9.97
CA TYR A 64 4.98 1.21 9.08
C TYR A 64 3.99 0.28 9.78
N ALA A 65 4.48 -0.66 10.59
CA ALA A 65 3.63 -1.56 11.37
C ALA A 65 2.77 -0.78 12.38
N ALA A 66 3.35 0.18 13.11
CA ALA A 66 2.63 1.02 14.06
C ALA A 66 1.52 1.85 13.37
N VAL A 67 1.85 2.44 12.21
CA VAL A 67 0.87 3.19 11.41
C VAL A 67 -0.22 2.29 10.86
N LEU A 68 0.10 1.07 10.42
CA LEU A 68 -0.89 0.11 9.94
C LEU A 68 -1.82 -0.34 11.08
N ILE A 69 -1.30 -0.57 12.29
CA ILE A 69 -2.12 -0.88 13.47
C ILE A 69 -3.07 0.28 13.76
N ALA A 70 -2.58 1.52 13.78
CA ALA A 70 -3.41 2.70 13.98
C ALA A 70 -4.49 2.85 12.88
N ALA A 71 -4.11 2.60 11.62
CA ALA A 71 -5.04 2.62 10.48
C ALA A 71 -6.09 1.50 10.55
N LEU A 72 -5.73 0.32 11.06
CA LEU A 72 -6.67 -0.77 11.30
C LEU A 72 -7.66 -0.43 12.40
N LEU A 73 -7.18 0.11 13.53
CA LEU A 73 -8.05 0.55 14.64
C LEU A 73 -9.04 1.64 14.19
N GLY A 74 -8.60 2.59 13.37
CA GLY A 74 -9.50 3.58 12.77
C GLY A 74 -10.40 2.98 11.68
N GLY A 75 -9.96 1.94 11.00
CA GLY A 75 -10.69 1.25 9.94
C GLY A 75 -11.76 0.28 10.43
N VAL A 76 -11.63 -0.27 11.64
CA VAL A 76 -12.66 -1.09 12.31
C VAL A 76 -13.59 -0.25 13.19
N HIS A 77 -13.63 1.07 13.00
CA HIS A 77 -14.49 1.98 13.74
C HIS A 77 -14.34 1.94 15.28
N VAL A 78 -13.25 1.37 15.80
CA VAL A 78 -12.91 1.46 17.23
C VAL A 78 -12.63 2.92 17.61
N LEU A 79 -12.01 3.67 16.68
CA LEU A 79 -11.79 5.10 16.77
C LEU A 79 -12.31 5.78 15.50
N ASP A 80 -13.46 6.45 15.57
CA ASP A 80 -14.07 7.10 14.42
C ASP A 80 -14.21 8.61 14.62
N PHE A 81 -13.20 9.35 14.15
CA PHE A 81 -13.19 10.81 14.16
C PHE A 81 -13.77 11.43 12.88
N GLY A 82 -14.59 10.67 12.13
CA GLY A 82 -15.31 11.14 10.94
C GLY A 82 -14.63 10.85 9.60
N PRO A 83 -15.17 11.41 8.49
CA PRO A 83 -14.77 11.07 7.12
C PRO A 83 -13.28 11.22 6.79
N ARG A 84 -12.66 12.30 7.29
CA ARG A 84 -11.23 12.58 7.06
C ARG A 84 -10.33 11.55 7.72
N TRP A 85 -10.70 11.11 8.92
CA TRP A 85 -9.98 10.08 9.65
C TRP A 85 -10.01 8.75 8.90
N ARG A 86 -11.20 8.34 8.43
CA ARG A 86 -11.37 7.11 7.64
C ARG A 86 -10.56 7.15 6.34
N PHE A 87 -10.55 8.30 5.66
CA PHE A 87 -9.71 8.52 4.48
C PHE A 87 -8.22 8.42 4.82
N LEU A 88 -7.77 9.04 5.92
CA LEU A 88 -6.38 8.99 6.36
C LEU A 88 -5.92 7.57 6.73
N CYS A 89 -6.75 6.80 7.43
CA CYS A 89 -6.51 5.38 7.71
C CYS A 89 -6.37 4.58 6.41
N GLY A 90 -7.26 4.82 5.43
CA GLY A 90 -7.13 4.26 4.09
C GLY A 90 -5.79 4.63 3.45
N LEU A 91 -5.45 5.91 3.44
CA LEU A 91 -4.26 6.47 2.80
C LEU A 91 -2.96 5.87 3.37
N TRP A 92 -2.86 5.76 4.70
CA TRP A 92 -1.76 5.05 5.34
C TRP A 92 -1.71 3.57 4.97
N THR A 93 -2.86 2.90 4.97
CA THR A 93 -2.93 1.47 4.61
C THR A 93 -2.42 1.24 3.19
N GLY A 94 -2.90 2.02 2.22
CA GLY A 94 -2.50 1.90 0.82
C GLY A 94 -1.02 2.20 0.59
N GLN A 95 -0.51 3.24 1.26
CA GLN A 95 0.91 3.59 1.21
C GLN A 95 1.80 2.46 1.73
N VAL A 96 1.53 1.97 2.95
CA VAL A 96 2.29 0.91 3.59
C VAL A 96 2.21 -0.38 2.78
N ALA A 97 1.00 -0.76 2.37
CA ALA A 97 0.75 -1.97 1.60
C ALA A 97 1.55 -1.96 0.29
N LEU A 98 1.52 -0.87 -0.48
CA LEU A 98 2.26 -0.81 -1.72
C LEU A 98 3.78 -0.86 -1.49
N VAL A 99 4.31 -0.12 -0.51
CA VAL A 99 5.75 -0.14 -0.21
C VAL A 99 6.20 -1.56 0.15
N TRP A 100 5.46 -2.26 1.01
CA TRP A 100 5.80 -3.63 1.41
C TRP A 100 5.64 -4.63 0.27
N LEU A 101 4.57 -4.56 -0.50
CA LEU A 101 4.37 -5.45 -1.66
C LEU A 101 5.50 -5.26 -2.67
N PHE A 102 5.83 -4.01 -2.99
CA PHE A 102 6.83 -3.68 -3.99
C PHE A 102 8.25 -4.10 -3.53
N THR A 103 8.66 -3.68 -2.33
CA THR A 103 10.00 -3.97 -1.77
C THR A 103 10.16 -5.44 -1.35
N GLY A 104 9.08 -6.09 -0.96
CA GLY A 104 9.04 -7.53 -0.73
C GLY A 104 9.19 -8.31 -2.04
N ALA A 105 8.52 -7.88 -3.11
CA ALA A 105 8.66 -8.51 -4.42
C ALA A 105 10.09 -8.40 -4.96
N THR A 106 10.73 -7.23 -4.83
CA THR A 106 12.13 -7.03 -5.24
C THR A 106 13.09 -7.89 -4.43
N GLN A 107 12.89 -7.98 -3.11
CA GLN A 107 13.66 -8.85 -2.22
C GLN A 107 13.52 -10.33 -2.64
N LEU A 108 12.29 -10.85 -2.74
CA LEU A 108 12.03 -12.23 -3.12
C LEU A 108 12.60 -12.56 -4.50
N TRP A 109 12.48 -11.63 -5.45
CA TRP A 109 13.04 -11.79 -6.78
C TRP A 109 14.57 -11.87 -6.76
N SER A 110 15.23 -11.01 -5.98
CA SER A 110 16.68 -11.03 -5.84
C SER A 110 17.19 -12.35 -5.26
N TRP A 111 16.47 -12.93 -4.29
CA TRP A 111 16.77 -14.26 -3.75
C TRP A 111 16.57 -15.35 -4.78
N ALA A 112 15.48 -15.31 -5.55
CA ALA A 112 15.21 -16.29 -6.61
C ALA A 112 16.29 -16.27 -7.71
N CYS A 113 16.88 -15.11 -8.00
CA CYS A 113 17.96 -14.96 -8.98
C CYS A 113 19.37 -15.20 -8.39
N GLY A 114 19.50 -15.51 -7.10
CA GLY A 114 20.81 -15.67 -6.44
C GLY A 114 21.63 -14.39 -6.35
N SER A 115 21.02 -13.23 -6.61
CA SER A 115 21.70 -11.93 -6.56
C SER A 115 21.63 -11.37 -5.15
N TRP A 116 22.70 -11.54 -4.38
CA TRP A 116 22.89 -10.88 -3.08
C TRP A 116 23.80 -9.68 -3.31
N GLY A 117 23.25 -8.48 -3.26
CA GLY A 117 24.01 -7.26 -3.58
C GLY A 117 23.69 -6.11 -2.64
N GLU A 118 24.69 -5.26 -2.41
CA GLU A 118 24.55 -4.04 -1.62
C GLU A 118 23.48 -3.07 -2.17
N SER A 119 23.07 -3.27 -3.44
CA SER A 119 21.99 -2.53 -4.07
C SER A 119 20.65 -2.65 -3.33
N LEU A 120 20.43 -3.72 -2.56
CA LEU A 120 19.21 -3.90 -1.76
C LEU A 120 19.15 -3.00 -0.51
N PHE A 121 20.29 -2.47 -0.04
CA PHE A 121 20.34 -1.67 1.18
C PHE A 121 19.76 -0.26 0.97
N TRP A 122 18.99 0.18 1.95
CA TRP A 122 18.40 1.51 1.95
C TRP A 122 19.46 2.58 2.22
N SER A 123 19.58 3.55 1.31
CA SER A 123 20.44 4.70 1.54
C SER A 123 19.81 5.67 2.54
N ARG A 124 20.62 6.60 3.09
CA ARG A 124 20.10 7.70 3.93
C ARG A 124 19.02 8.52 3.22
N ARG A 125 19.16 8.75 1.90
CA ARG A 125 18.16 9.47 1.09
C ARG A 125 16.86 8.69 0.98
N ASP A 126 16.92 7.38 0.79
CA ASP A 126 15.73 6.51 0.72
C ASP A 126 14.98 6.52 2.05
N ASN A 127 15.71 6.43 3.17
CA ASN A 127 15.14 6.51 4.52
C ASN A 127 14.44 7.85 4.78
N VAL A 128 15.09 8.97 4.47
CA VAL A 128 14.48 10.31 4.64
C VAL A 128 13.24 10.43 3.76
N GLY A 129 13.30 9.95 2.52
CA GLY A 129 12.15 9.93 1.61
C GLY A 129 10.97 9.14 2.17
N ALA A 130 11.21 7.96 2.74
CA ALA A 130 10.16 7.14 3.32
C ALA A 130 9.53 7.77 4.56
N TRP A 131 10.33 8.36 5.45
CA TRP A 131 9.83 9.10 6.61
C TRP A 131 9.02 10.34 6.19
N ALA A 132 9.54 11.10 5.23
CA ALA A 132 8.83 12.24 4.66
C ALA A 132 7.49 11.80 4.06
N MET A 133 7.46 10.68 3.34
CA MET A 133 6.22 10.16 2.76
C MET A 133 5.22 9.72 3.84
N LEU A 134 5.70 9.06 4.91
CA LEU A 134 4.85 8.63 6.03
C LEU A 134 4.23 9.82 6.77
N ALA A 135 4.99 10.92 6.89
CA ALA A 135 4.54 12.18 7.50
C ALA A 135 3.72 13.06 6.54
N LEU A 136 3.91 12.93 5.23
CA LEU A 136 3.17 13.71 4.22
C LEU A 136 1.69 13.32 4.19
N ALA A 137 1.38 12.04 4.42
CA ALA A 137 0.03 11.51 4.51
C ALA A 137 -0.90 12.29 5.47
N PRO A 138 -0.57 12.45 6.77
CA PRO A 138 -1.39 13.24 7.69
C PRO A 138 -1.40 14.73 7.35
N VAL A 139 -0.28 15.29 6.86
CA VAL A 139 -0.22 16.70 6.45
C VAL A 139 -1.20 16.98 5.30
N LEU A 140 -1.21 16.15 4.26
CA LEU A 140 -2.14 16.29 3.14
C LEU A 140 -3.60 16.11 3.58
N ALA A 141 -3.88 15.16 4.47
CA ALA A 141 -5.23 14.93 4.97
C ALA A 141 -5.75 16.06 5.88
N LEU A 142 -4.86 16.71 6.62
CA LEU A 142 -5.21 17.85 7.50
C LEU A 142 -5.27 19.17 6.74
N ALA A 143 -4.39 19.37 5.75
CA ALA A 143 -4.29 20.60 4.98
C ALA A 143 -5.37 20.72 3.89
N SER A 144 -5.90 19.60 3.38
CA SER A 144 -6.94 19.64 2.35
C SER A 144 -8.33 19.75 2.99
N PRO A 145 -9.07 20.85 2.79
CA PRO A 145 -10.46 20.96 3.21
C PRO A 145 -11.34 20.09 2.30
N MET A 146 -11.34 18.77 2.51
CA MET A 146 -12.02 17.79 1.65
C MET A 146 -11.50 17.79 0.20
N PRO A 147 -11.78 16.74 -0.60
CA PRO A 147 -11.32 16.67 -1.98
C PRO A 147 -11.91 17.80 -2.84
N HIS A 148 -11.15 18.88 -3.06
CA HIS A 148 -11.38 19.80 -4.18
C HIS A 148 -10.81 19.16 -5.45
N GLY A 149 -11.65 18.97 -6.46
CA GLY A 149 -11.25 18.37 -7.73
C GLY A 149 -12.45 17.77 -8.43
N THR A 150 -12.36 17.61 -9.74
CA THR A 150 -13.46 17.05 -10.52
C THR A 150 -13.52 15.53 -10.33
N TRP A 151 -14.72 14.95 -10.43
CA TRP A 151 -14.92 13.49 -10.38
C TRP A 151 -13.91 12.67 -11.21
N PRO A 152 -13.52 13.08 -12.46
CA PRO A 152 -12.54 12.36 -13.26
C PRO A 152 -11.16 12.24 -12.60
N VAL A 153 -10.70 13.25 -11.85
CA VAL A 153 -9.41 13.22 -11.18
C VAL A 153 -9.41 12.14 -10.09
N TRP A 154 -10.48 12.09 -9.30
CA TRP A 154 -10.64 11.09 -8.25
C TRP A 154 -10.83 9.69 -8.82
N ALA A 155 -11.62 9.55 -9.88
CA ALA A 155 -11.77 8.28 -10.58
C ALA A 155 -10.42 7.77 -11.12
N ALA A 156 -9.63 8.63 -11.77
CA ALA A 156 -8.31 8.29 -12.25
C ALA A 156 -7.36 7.89 -11.11
N ALA A 157 -7.39 8.62 -9.98
CA ALA A 157 -6.57 8.30 -8.82
C ALA A 157 -6.95 6.93 -8.20
N ILE A 158 -8.25 6.65 -8.08
CA ILE A 158 -8.78 5.38 -7.58
C ILE A 158 -8.35 4.23 -8.49
N VAL A 159 -8.59 4.35 -9.80
CA VAL A 159 -8.25 3.32 -10.79
C VAL A 159 -6.74 3.09 -10.84
N GLY A 160 -5.95 4.16 -10.89
CA GLY A 160 -4.49 4.07 -10.89
C GLY A 160 -3.94 3.39 -9.65
N GLY A 161 -4.43 3.77 -8.47
CA GLY A 161 -4.06 3.13 -7.19
C GLY A 161 -4.45 1.66 -7.12
N ALA A 162 -5.66 1.31 -7.55
CA ALA A 162 -6.14 -0.07 -7.58
C ALA A 162 -5.30 -0.96 -8.52
N LEU A 163 -5.01 -0.46 -9.73
CA LEU A 163 -4.15 -1.15 -10.69
C LEU A 163 -2.74 -1.37 -10.15
N LEU A 164 -2.15 -0.34 -9.51
CA LEU A 164 -0.82 -0.46 -8.91
C LEU A 164 -0.78 -1.54 -7.82
N LEU A 165 -1.76 -1.58 -6.92
CA LEU A 165 -1.86 -2.63 -5.90
C LEU A 165 -2.04 -4.02 -6.52
N GLY A 166 -2.92 -4.15 -7.53
CA GLY A 166 -3.16 -5.41 -8.22
C GLY A 166 -1.91 -5.95 -8.91
N ILE A 167 -1.22 -5.09 -9.68
CA ILE A 167 0.01 -5.45 -10.41
C ILE A 167 1.12 -5.81 -9.42
N THR A 168 1.33 -4.99 -8.38
CA THR A 168 2.39 -5.27 -7.40
C THR A 168 2.10 -6.52 -6.59
N GLY A 169 0.86 -6.75 -6.16
CA GLY A 169 0.44 -7.98 -5.50
C GLY A 169 0.70 -9.23 -6.36
N LEU A 170 0.32 -9.19 -7.64
CA LEU A 170 0.60 -10.30 -8.56
C LEU A 170 2.11 -10.54 -8.71
N ARG A 171 2.91 -9.47 -8.83
CA ARG A 171 4.37 -9.57 -8.90
C ARG A 171 4.96 -10.20 -7.63
N THR A 172 4.46 -9.84 -6.46
CA THR A 172 4.91 -10.43 -5.18
C THR A 172 4.60 -11.93 -5.14
N VAL A 173 3.39 -12.35 -5.55
CA VAL A 173 3.02 -13.77 -5.61
C VAL A 173 3.91 -14.53 -6.60
N CYS A 174 4.13 -14.01 -7.80
CA CYS A 174 5.03 -14.64 -8.78
C CYS A 174 6.47 -14.73 -8.26
N ALA A 175 6.97 -13.69 -7.59
CA ALA A 175 8.30 -13.70 -7.00
C ALA A 175 8.42 -14.73 -5.86
N ALA A 176 7.40 -14.85 -5.02
CA ALA A 176 7.33 -15.85 -3.96
C ALA A 176 7.36 -17.28 -4.53
N ILE A 177 6.54 -17.58 -5.54
CA ILE A 177 6.52 -18.89 -6.20
C ILE A 177 7.90 -19.23 -6.78
N ARG A 178 8.55 -18.27 -7.46
CA ARG A 178 9.90 -18.46 -8.00
C ARG A 178 10.95 -18.69 -6.92
N ALA A 179 10.90 -17.93 -5.82
CA ALA A 179 11.82 -18.11 -4.71
C ALA A 179 11.67 -19.51 -4.07
N VAL A 180 10.43 -19.95 -3.84
CA VAL A 180 10.13 -21.28 -3.28
C VAL A 180 10.61 -22.39 -4.22
N THR A 181 10.31 -22.29 -5.52
CA THR A 181 10.75 -23.29 -6.51
C THR A 181 12.27 -23.38 -6.63
N ALA A 182 12.98 -22.25 -6.61
CA ALA A 182 14.44 -22.21 -6.61
C ALA A 182 15.03 -22.90 -5.35
N LEU A 183 14.46 -22.64 -4.17
CA LEU A 183 14.85 -23.29 -2.92
C LEU A 183 14.64 -24.81 -2.97
N THR A 184 13.53 -25.27 -3.55
CA THR A 184 13.25 -26.72 -3.68
C THR A 184 14.21 -27.41 -4.65
N CYS A 185 14.57 -26.80 -5.80
CA CYS A 185 15.56 -27.40 -6.70
C CYS A 185 16.97 -27.42 -6.09
N SER A 186 17.34 -26.39 -5.31
CA SER A 186 18.65 -26.37 -4.64
C SER A 186 18.80 -27.48 -3.60
N THR A 187 17.71 -27.94 -2.99
CA THR A 187 17.73 -28.96 -1.93
C THR A 187 17.57 -30.38 -2.48
N GLN A 188 17.04 -30.56 -3.69
CA GLN A 188 16.89 -31.85 -4.36
C GLN A 188 17.38 -31.80 -5.82
N PRO A 189 18.70 -31.73 -6.07
CA PRO A 189 19.26 -31.62 -7.43
C PRO A 189 18.91 -32.82 -8.32
N GLU A 190 18.59 -33.97 -7.72
CA GLU A 190 18.24 -35.21 -8.41
C GLU A 190 16.86 -35.19 -9.06
N LYS A 191 15.95 -34.31 -8.61
CA LYS A 191 14.55 -34.24 -9.09
C LYS A 191 14.28 -33.12 -10.10
N CYS A 192 15.27 -32.28 -10.42
CA CYS A 192 15.13 -31.18 -11.39
C CYS A 192 15.77 -31.51 -12.76
N LYS A 193 15.88 -32.80 -13.12
CA LYS A 193 16.25 -33.27 -14.47
C LYS A 193 15.02 -33.61 -15.30
#